data_AF-A0A2D6XED7-F1
#
_entry.id   AF-A0A2D6XED7-F1
#
_cell.length_a   1.000
_cell.length_b   1.000
_cell.length_c   1.000
_cell.angle_alpha   90.00
_cell.angle_beta   90.00
_cell.angle_gamma   90.00
#
_symmetry.space_group_name_H-M   'P 1'
#
loop_
_entity.id
_entity.type
_entity.pdbx_description
1 polymer ?
#
loop_
_entity_poly.entity_id
_entity_poly.type
_entity_poly.pdbx_seq_one_letter_code
_entity_poly.pdbx_strand_id
1 'polypeptide(L)'
;MNYPKYLAVQLQEYPEIPVPHFEYRFHETRKWRFDLAFPDQHLAVEIEGGIWQYGRHNRASTFIKDMEKYNNACMLGWHLLRFSTEMVRNGEARKQIKQFMESTNGR
;
A
#
# COMPACT_ATOMS: atom_id res chain seq x y z
N MET A 1 4.27 -10.73 12.66
CA MET A 1 4.91 -10.80 11.34
C MET A 1 4.88 -9.41 10.71
N ASN A 2 5.98 -8.92 10.16
CA ASN A 2 6.02 -7.62 9.47
C ASN A 2 5.62 -7.84 7.99
N TYR A 3 4.34 -7.62 7.68
CA TYR A 3 3.79 -7.86 6.34
C TYR A 3 4.32 -6.92 5.24
N PRO A 4 4.53 -5.61 5.48
CA PRO A 4 5.21 -4.76 4.49
C PRO A 4 6.57 -5.33 4.07
N LYS A 5 7.41 -5.73 5.04
CA LYS A 5 8.72 -6.32 4.75
C LYS A 5 8.60 -7.66 4.03
N TYR A 6 7.64 -8.49 4.43
CA TYR A 6 7.42 -9.78 3.79
C TYR A 6 6.96 -9.63 2.33
N LEU A 7 6.05 -8.70 2.04
CA LEU A 7 5.60 -8.40 0.69
C LEU A 7 6.75 -7.85 -0.17
N ALA A 8 7.57 -6.95 0.39
CA ALA A 8 8.75 -6.43 -0.33
C ALA A 8 9.74 -7.54 -0.71
N VAL A 9 9.90 -8.58 0.13
CA VAL A 9 10.71 -9.76 -0.22
C VAL A 9 10.03 -10.58 -1.32
N GLN A 10 8.72 -10.81 -1.25
CA GLN A 10 7.98 -11.53 -2.31
C GLN A 10 8.09 -10.84 -3.67
N LEU A 11 8.13 -9.50 -3.70
CA LEU A 11 8.28 -8.73 -4.95
C LEU A 11 9.66 -8.92 -5.61
N GLN A 12 10.68 -9.40 -4.89
CA GLN A 12 11.99 -9.72 -5.48
C GLN A 12 11.94 -10.89 -6.46
N GLU A 13 10.83 -11.65 -6.49
CA GLU A 13 10.54 -12.63 -7.55
C GLU A 13 10.37 -11.96 -8.93
N TYR A 14 10.13 -10.64 -8.96
CA TYR A 14 9.94 -9.83 -10.17
C TYR A 14 11.04 -8.75 -10.26
N PRO A 15 12.20 -9.05 -10.87
CA PRO A 15 13.33 -8.13 -10.92
C PRO A 15 13.05 -6.83 -11.69
N GLU A 16 12.01 -6.80 -12.52
CA GLU A 16 11.52 -5.61 -13.22
C GLU A 16 10.78 -4.61 -12.31
N ILE A 17 10.32 -5.05 -11.14
CA ILE A 17 9.63 -4.19 -10.17
C ILE A 17 10.68 -3.53 -9.28
N PRO A 18 10.72 -2.18 -9.19
CA PRO A 18 11.67 -1.49 -8.32
C PRO A 18 11.44 -1.83 -6.85
N VAL A 19 12.45 -1.64 -6.00
CA VAL A 19 12.30 -1.86 -4.55
C VAL A 19 11.39 -0.76 -3.98
N PRO A 20 10.32 -1.10 -3.24
CA PRO A 20 9.43 -0.10 -2.66
C PRO A 20 10.09 0.67 -1.51
N HIS A 21 9.67 1.92 -1.33
CA HIS A 21 9.98 2.72 -0.15
C HIS A 21 9.05 2.37 0.99
N PHE A 22 9.59 2.11 2.18
CA PHE A 22 8.81 1.86 3.39
C PHE A 22 8.42 3.16 4.08
N GLU A 23 7.25 3.20 4.72
CA GLU A 23 6.82 4.32 5.59
C GLU A 23 6.90 5.70 4.89
N TYR A 24 6.55 5.71 3.59
CA TYR A 24 6.78 6.84 2.70
C TYR A 24 5.80 7.98 2.99
N ARG A 25 6.33 9.15 3.35
CA ARG A 25 5.54 10.35 3.59
C ARG A 25 5.20 11.03 2.26
N PHE A 26 3.92 11.04 1.90
CA PHE A 26 3.46 11.56 0.60
C PHE A 26 2.87 12.97 0.66
N HIS A 27 2.68 13.52 1.86
CA HIS A 27 2.01 14.81 2.06
C HIS A 27 2.93 15.83 2.74
N GLU A 28 2.96 17.05 2.21
CA GLU A 28 3.90 18.12 2.63
C GLU A 28 3.72 18.54 4.09
N THR A 29 2.48 18.77 4.52
CA THR A 29 2.15 19.26 5.87
C THR A 29 1.67 18.15 6.82
N ARG A 30 0.89 17.18 6.33
CA ARG A 30 0.43 16.04 7.13
C ARG A 30 1.56 15.03 7.32
N LYS A 31 1.50 14.26 8.41
CA LYS A 31 2.50 13.21 8.75
C LYS A 31 2.06 11.81 8.28
N TRP A 32 1.18 11.73 7.28
CA TRP A 32 0.72 10.45 6.75
C TRP A 32 1.83 9.73 6.01
N ARG A 33 1.83 8.41 6.14
CA ARG A 33 2.79 7.50 5.51
C ARG A 33 2.06 6.32 4.91
N PHE A 34 2.50 5.84 3.76
CA PHE A 34 2.09 4.54 3.24
C PHE A 34 3.02 3.45 3.78
N ASP A 35 2.51 2.25 4.02
CA ASP A 35 3.34 1.10 4.40
C ASP A 35 4.46 0.86 3.36
N LEU A 36 4.08 0.85 2.08
CA LEU A 36 4.98 0.74 0.92
C LEU A 36 4.58 1.76 -0.16
N ALA A 37 5.56 2.31 -0.87
CA ALA A 37 5.33 3.22 -1.99
C ALA A 37 6.32 3.02 -3.14
N PHE A 38 5.85 3.26 -4.36
CA PHE A 38 6.64 3.38 -5.57
C PHE A 38 6.42 4.80 -6.14
N PRO A 39 7.25 5.78 -5.74
CA PRO A 39 7.01 7.19 -6.05
C PRO A 39 6.95 7.50 -7.54
N ASP A 40 7.80 6.87 -8.35
CA ASP A 40 7.86 7.12 -9.79
C ASP A 40 6.54 6.73 -10.49
N GLN A 41 5.89 5.66 -10.02
CA GLN A 41 4.61 5.19 -10.54
C GLN A 41 3.40 5.76 -9.78
N HIS A 42 3.63 6.64 -8.79
CA HIS A 42 2.61 7.13 -7.88
C HIS A 42 1.74 6.00 -7.30
N LEU A 43 2.36 4.86 -6.95
CA LEU A 43 1.65 3.72 -6.37
C LEU A 43 1.89 3.65 -4.86
N ALA A 44 0.80 3.67 -4.10
CA ALA A 44 0.76 3.42 -2.67
C ALA A 44 0.19 2.03 -2.39
N VAL A 45 0.83 1.30 -1.47
CA VAL A 45 0.39 -0.02 -1.02
C VAL A 45 0.27 -0.01 0.50
N GLU A 46 -0.93 -0.35 0.99
CA GLU A 46 -1.26 -0.43 2.42
C GLU A 46 -1.64 -1.86 2.81
N ILE A 47 -1.17 -2.32 3.97
CA ILE A 47 -1.49 -3.63 4.52
C ILE A 47 -2.38 -3.47 5.76
N GLU A 48 -3.65 -3.77 5.57
CA GLU A 48 -4.69 -3.66 6.59
C GLU A 48 -4.66 -4.90 7.51
N GLY A 49 -4.03 -4.75 8.67
CA GLY A 49 -4.03 -5.73 9.75
C GLY A 49 -5.27 -5.64 10.64
N GLY A 50 -5.60 -6.74 11.33
CA GLY A 50 -6.62 -6.72 12.39
C GLY A 50 -8.06 -6.47 11.91
N ILE A 51 -8.35 -6.68 10.62
CA ILE A 51 -9.69 -6.48 10.03
C ILE A 51 -10.79 -7.18 10.85
N TRP A 52 -10.54 -8.41 11.29
CA TRP A 52 -11.50 -9.23 12.07
C TRP A 52 -11.46 -8.98 13.59
N GLN A 53 -10.58 -8.11 14.08
CA GLN A 53 -10.41 -7.86 15.50
C GLN A 53 -10.90 -6.46 15.86
N TYR A 54 -11.87 -6.33 16.76
CA TYR A 54 -12.30 -5.01 17.20
C TYR A 54 -11.15 -4.29 17.92
N GLY A 55 -10.62 -3.23 17.31
CA GLY A 55 -9.37 -2.59 17.71
C GLY A 55 -9.18 -1.22 17.05
N ARG A 56 -7.98 -0.66 17.12
CA ARG A 56 -7.66 0.69 16.60
C ARG A 56 -8.14 0.90 15.16
N HIS A 57 -7.99 -0.09 14.29
CA HIS A 57 -8.38 -0.03 12.87
C HIS A 57 -9.90 -0.14 12.65
N ASN A 58 -10.66 -0.62 13.65
CA ASN A 58 -12.11 -0.79 13.59
C ASN A 58 -12.88 0.27 14.39
N ARG A 59 -12.18 1.23 15.01
CA ARG A 59 -12.83 2.40 15.61
C ARG A 59 -13.25 3.34 14.49
N ALA A 60 -14.52 3.78 14.50
CA ALA A 60 -15.06 4.70 13.49
C ALA A 60 -14.19 5.95 13.30
N SER A 61 -13.63 6.50 14.37
CA SER A 61 -12.75 7.67 14.30
C SER A 61 -11.42 7.44 13.61
N THR A 62 -10.86 6.23 13.67
CA THR A 62 -9.66 5.87 12.91
C THR A 62 -10.02 5.68 11.44
N PHE A 63 -11.10 4.93 11.17
CA PHE A 63 -11.59 4.71 9.82
C PHE A 63 -11.85 6.02 9.07
N ILE A 64 -12.49 7.00 9.71
CA ILE A 64 -12.73 8.34 9.13
C ILE A 64 -11.40 9.07 8.83
N LYS A 65 -10.39 8.94 9.69
CA LYS A 65 -9.06 9.54 9.45
C LYS A 65 -8.32 8.86 8.31
N ASP A 66 -8.49 7.55 8.16
CA ASP A 66 -7.94 6.80 7.04
C ASP A 66 -8.64 7.20 5.73
N MET A 67 -9.95 7.43 5.74
CA MET A 67 -10.66 8.02 4.59
C MET A 67 -10.08 9.38 4.20
N GLU A 68 -9.83 10.27 5.17
CA GLU A 68 -9.20 11.58 4.91
C GLU A 68 -7.82 11.39 4.25
N LYS A 69 -6.99 10.49 4.78
CA LYS A 69 -5.67 10.16 4.23
C LYS A 69 -5.76 9.65 2.79
N TYR A 70 -6.62 8.66 2.53
CA TYR A 70 -6.72 8.00 1.23
C TYR A 70 -7.33 8.90 0.16
N ASN A 71 -8.31 9.72 0.51
CA ASN A 71 -8.85 10.73 -0.42
C ASN A 71 -7.75 11.73 -0.82
N ASN A 72 -6.94 12.19 0.13
CA ASN A 72 -5.81 13.08 -0.19
C ASN A 72 -4.75 12.40 -1.05
N ALA A 73 -4.43 11.13 -0.80
CA ALA A 73 -3.54 10.37 -1.68
C ALA A 73 -4.07 10.37 -3.12
N CYS A 74 -5.35 10.05 -3.32
CA CYS A 74 -5.99 10.05 -4.62
C CYS A 74 -6.00 11.43 -5.29
N MET A 75 -6.33 12.50 -4.56
CA MET A 75 -6.28 13.88 -5.08
C MET A 75 -4.88 14.32 -5.50
N LEU A 76 -3.83 13.76 -4.88
CA LEU A 76 -2.43 13.97 -5.24
C LEU A 76 -1.94 13.06 -6.38
N GLY A 77 -2.85 12.33 -7.04
CA GLY A 77 -2.52 11.48 -8.19
C GLY A 77 -2.01 10.09 -7.82
N TRP A 78 -2.07 9.68 -6.55
CA TRP A 78 -1.66 8.34 -6.15
C TRP A 78 -2.71 7.29 -6.49
N HIS A 79 -2.25 6.19 -7.07
CA HIS A 79 -2.96 4.91 -7.06
C HIS A 79 -2.81 4.26 -5.69
N LEU A 80 -3.89 3.69 -5.16
CA LEU A 80 -3.91 3.10 -3.84
C LEU A 80 -4.40 1.64 -3.92
N LEU A 81 -3.52 0.70 -3.57
CA LEU A 81 -3.86 -0.71 -3.37
C LEU A 81 -3.84 -1.03 -1.88
N ARG A 82 -4.92 -1.63 -1.38
CA ARG A 82 -5.08 -1.98 0.04
C ARG A 82 -5.29 -3.47 0.16
N PHE A 83 -4.42 -4.13 0.91
CA PHE A 83 -4.42 -5.59 1.05
C PHE A 83 -4.65 -6.00 2.48
N SER A 84 -5.42 -7.07 2.68
CA SER A 84 -5.41 -7.77 3.96
C SER A 84 -4.09 -8.53 4.15
N THR A 85 -3.78 -8.89 5.40
CA THR A 85 -2.65 -9.79 5.68
C THR A 85 -2.78 -11.14 4.97
N GLU A 86 -4.00 -11.61 4.69
CA GLU A 86 -4.23 -12.87 3.99
C GLU A 86 -3.94 -12.75 2.48
N MET A 87 -4.31 -11.63 1.86
CA MET A 87 -3.96 -11.33 0.46
C MET A 87 -2.44 -11.24 0.24
N VAL A 88 -1.69 -10.82 1.26
CA VAL A 88 -0.22 -10.87 1.22
C VAL A 88 0.27 -12.33 1.32
N ARG A 89 -0.30 -13.12 2.24
CA ARG A 89 0.11 -14.52 2.46
C ARG A 89 -0.18 -15.43 1.27
N ASN A 90 -1.35 -15.29 0.66
CA ASN A 90 -1.78 -16.12 -0.46
C ASN A 90 -1.18 -15.66 -1.82
N GLY A 91 -0.40 -14.58 -1.82
CA GLY A 91 0.29 -14.05 -3.00
C GLY A 91 -0.59 -13.23 -3.94
N GLU A 92 -1.80 -12.85 -3.55
CA GLU A 92 -2.66 -11.96 -4.32
C GLU A 92 -2.07 -10.55 -4.43
N ALA A 93 -1.53 -10.02 -3.32
CA ALA A 93 -0.96 -8.67 -3.28
C ALA A 93 0.18 -8.48 -4.31
N ARG A 94 1.17 -9.39 -4.35
CA ARG A 94 2.28 -9.31 -5.33
C ARG A 94 1.81 -9.43 -6.77
N LYS A 95 0.78 -10.25 -7.04
CA LYS A 95 0.22 -10.43 -8.39
C LYS A 95 -0.45 -9.14 -8.88
N GLN A 96 -1.24 -8.49 -8.03
CA GLN A 96 -1.90 -7.23 -8.39
C GLN A 96 -0.90 -6.08 -8.54
N ILE A 97 0.16 -6.03 -7.70
CA ILE A 97 1.25 -5.04 -7.87
C ILE A 97 1.95 -5.24 -9.20
N LYS A 98 2.29 -6.49 -9.58
CA LYS A 98 2.88 -6.78 -10.90
C LYS A 98 1.97 -6.33 -12.04
N GLN A 99 0.69 -6.68 -11.98
CA GLN A 99 -0.28 -6.29 -13.00
C GLN A 99 -0.39 -4.76 -13.14
N PHE A 100 -0.36 -4.03 -12.01
CA PHE A 100 -0.33 -2.57 -12.03
C PHE A 100 0.91 -2.05 -12.77
N MET A 101 2.11 -2.55 -12.42
CA MET A 101 3.38 -2.12 -13.04
C MET A 101 3.41 -2.39 -14.55
N GLU A 102 2.87 -3.54 -14.99
CA GLU A 102 2.77 -3.87 -16.40
C GLU A 102 1.82 -2.93 -17.16
N SER A 103 0.74 -2.49 -16.52
CA SER A 103 -0.23 -1.57 -17.12
C SER A 103 0.30 -0.13 -17.29
N THR A 104 1.26 0.28 -16.46
CA THR A 104 1.86 1.61 -16.50
C THR A 104 3.04 1.70 -17.47
N ASN A 105 3.77 0.61 -17.70
CA ASN A 105 4.90 0.59 -18.65
C ASN A 105 4.49 0.64 -20.13
N GLY A 106 3.20 0.46 -20.43
CA GLY A 106 2.65 0.53 -21.79
C GLY A 106 2.06 1.90 -22.17
N ARG A 107 2.22 2.92 -21.34
CA ARG A 107 1.79 4.31 -21.59
C ARG A 107 3.00 5.22 -21.75
#